data_AF-A0A0J7YU96-F1
#
_entry.id   AF-A0A0J7YU96-F1
#
_cell.length_a   1.000
_cell.length_b   1.000
_cell.length_c   1.000
_cell.angle_alpha   90.00
_cell.angle_beta   90.00
_cell.angle_gamma   90.00
#
_symmetry.space_group_name_H-M   'P 1'
#
loop_
_entity.id
_entity.type
_entity.pdbx_description
1 polymer ?
#
loop_
_entity_poly.entity_id
_entity_poly.type
_entity_poly.pdbx_seq_one_letter_code
_entity_poly.pdbx_strand_id
1 'polypeptide(L)'
;MTGFPGPHPMHGDTVYLTIGDTSVVITGRIRSQGVLRDGRGFVELTLPDADPQQRRDLERATSYRYELYREDALLYSSPRLALSETRRAGDGALVVAGCPG
;
A
#
# COMPACT_ATOMS: atom_id res chain seq x y z
N MET A 1 -3.98 17.60 5.66
CA MET A 1 -4.58 17.30 4.34
C MET A 1 -3.92 16.04 3.81
N THR A 2 -4.50 14.86 4.05
CA THR A 2 -3.99 13.59 3.50
C THR A 2 -4.61 13.38 2.12
N GLY A 3 -4.01 14.02 1.12
CA GLY A 3 -4.43 13.91 -0.27
C GLY A 3 -4.02 12.57 -0.88
N PHE A 4 -4.76 12.10 -1.89
CA PHE A 4 -4.38 10.96 -2.71
C PHE A 4 -2.93 11.12 -3.21
N PRO A 5 -2.08 10.07 -3.15
CA PRO A 5 -0.70 10.17 -3.61
C PRO A 5 -0.73 10.61 -5.06
N GLY A 6 0.03 11.64 -5.42
CA GLY A 6 0.09 12.10 -6.80
C GLY A 6 0.62 11.01 -7.75
N PRO A 7 0.69 11.30 -9.06
CA PRO A 7 1.25 10.36 -10.03
C PRO A 7 2.76 10.11 -9.81
N HIS A 8 3.43 10.90 -8.98
CA HIS A 8 4.84 10.73 -8.65
C HIS A 8 5.00 9.65 -7.57
N PRO A 9 5.81 8.60 -7.82
CA PRO A 9 6.02 7.56 -6.85
C PRO A 9 6.80 8.09 -5.63
N MET A 10 6.26 7.83 -4.45
CA MET A 10 6.96 7.97 -3.18
C MET A 10 7.65 6.66 -2.85
N HIS A 11 8.83 6.75 -2.26
CA HIS A 11 9.66 5.60 -1.93
C HIS A 11 9.98 5.62 -0.43
N GLY A 12 9.58 4.57 0.29
CA GLY A 12 9.86 4.42 1.71
C GLY A 12 10.68 3.17 2.02
N ASP A 13 11.10 3.07 3.26
CA ASP A 13 11.78 1.90 3.83
C ASP A 13 10.90 1.13 4.81
N THR A 14 9.83 1.74 5.32
CA THR A 14 8.95 1.15 6.32
C THR A 14 7.50 1.52 6.01
N VAL A 15 6.59 0.56 6.13
CA VAL A 15 5.16 0.80 6.05
C VAL A 15 4.44 0.11 7.19
N TYR A 16 3.59 0.89 7.85
CA TYR A 16 2.62 0.38 8.82
C TYR A 16 1.31 0.18 8.07
N LEU A 17 0.86 -1.07 7.95
CA LEU A 17 -0.32 -1.46 7.20
C LEU A 17 -1.38 -1.94 8.19
N THR A 18 -2.51 -1.23 8.26
CA THR A 18 -3.66 -1.67 9.07
C THR A 18 -4.72 -2.28 8.15
N ILE A 19 -5.13 -3.51 8.48
CA ILE A 19 -6.14 -4.30 7.79
C ILE A 19 -7.17 -4.74 8.83
N GLY A 20 -8.36 -4.14 8.83
CA GLY A 20 -9.33 -4.35 9.91
C GLY A 20 -8.72 -3.97 11.26
N ASP A 21 -8.66 -4.95 12.18
CA ASP A 21 -8.07 -4.80 13.52
C ASP A 21 -6.60 -5.23 13.59
N THR A 22 -6.06 -5.80 12.50
CA THR A 22 -4.68 -6.25 12.42
C THR A 22 -3.80 -5.12 11.91
N SER A 23 -2.64 -4.91 12.54
CA SER A 23 -1.60 -4.02 12.02
C SER A 23 -0.33 -4.82 11.78
N VAL A 24 0.27 -4.61 10.62
CA VAL A 24 1.48 -5.28 10.16
C VAL A 24 2.52 -4.20 9.84
N VAL A 25 3.77 -4.44 10.21
CA VAL A 25 4.90 -3.59 9.84
C VAL A 25 5.72 -4.33 8.79
N ILE A 26 5.95 -3.67 7.66
CA ILE A 26 6.76 -4.21 6.56
C ILE A 26 7.93 -3.25 6.34
N THR A 27 9.14 -3.80 6.33
CA THR A 27 10.39 -3.04 6.10
C THR A 27 11.07 -3.51 4.82
N GLY A 28 11.69 -2.59 4.09
CA GLY A 28 12.38 -2.84 2.84
C GLY A 28 12.01 -1.83 1.76
N ARG A 29 12.33 -2.14 0.50
CA ARG A 29 12.06 -1.21 -0.60
C ARG A 29 10.56 -1.11 -0.87
N ILE A 30 9.94 -0.02 -0.43
CA ILE A 30 8.50 0.23 -0.59
C ILE A 30 8.29 1.37 -1.57
N ARG A 31 7.24 1.26 -2.39
CA ARG A 31 6.82 2.31 -3.32
C ARG A 31 5.32 2.54 -3.20
N SER A 32 4.91 3.80 -3.11
CA SER A 32 3.51 4.22 -3.16
C SER A 32 3.31 5.18 -4.33
N GLN A 33 2.25 5.00 -5.10
CA GLN A 33 1.93 5.89 -6.22
C GLN A 33 0.42 5.96 -6.44
N GLY A 34 -0.10 7.14 -6.78
CA GLY A 34 -1.44 7.25 -7.33
C GLY A 34 -1.46 6.95 -8.83
N VAL A 35 -2.40 6.13 -9.26
CA VAL A 35 -2.66 5.79 -10.65
C VAL A 35 -4.10 6.06 -11.00
N LEU A 36 -4.36 6.53 -12.22
CA LEU A 36 -5.71 6.69 -12.75
C LEU A 36 -6.00 5.49 -13.66
N ARG A 37 -7.06 4.73 -13.35
CA ARG A 37 -7.55 3.63 -14.20
C ARG A 37 -9.04 3.81 -14.42
N ASP A 38 -9.47 3.80 -15.68
CA ASP A 38 -10.88 3.94 -16.05
C ASP A 38 -11.59 5.16 -15.40
N GLY A 39 -10.87 6.29 -15.32
CA GLY A 39 -11.37 7.53 -14.71
C GLY A 39 -11.46 7.51 -13.17
N ARG A 40 -10.95 6.47 -12.51
CA ARG A 40 -10.92 6.35 -11.04
C ARG A 40 -9.48 6.35 -10.51
N GLY A 41 -9.27 7.03 -9.39
CA GLY A 41 -7.98 7.06 -8.71
C GLY A 41 -7.77 5.83 -7.84
N PHE A 42 -6.67 5.12 -8.07
CA PHE A 42 -6.17 4.03 -7.23
C PHE A 42 -4.80 4.36 -6.66
N VAL A 43 -4.57 3.98 -5.42
CA VAL A 43 -3.24 3.94 -4.83
C VAL A 43 -2.66 2.56 -5.09
N GLU A 44 -1.50 2.50 -5.74
CA GLU A 44 -0.68 1.30 -5.81
C GLU A 44 0.42 1.36 -4.76
N LEU A 45 0.42 0.38 -3.86
CA LEU A 45 1.44 0.15 -2.86
C LEU A 45 2.22 -1.11 -3.25
N THR A 46 3.49 -0.93 -3.61
CA THR A 46 4.43 -2.03 -3.86
C THR A 46 5.23 -2.29 -2.59
N LEU A 47 5.11 -3.50 -2.09
CA LEU A 47 5.77 -4.03 -0.90
C LEU A 47 6.89 -4.98 -1.34
N PRO A 48 8.00 -5.09 -0.58
CA PRO A 48 8.95 -6.19 -0.78
C PRO A 48 8.25 -7.53 -0.61
N ASP A 49 8.90 -8.63 -1.02
CA ASP A 49 8.33 -9.98 -0.91
C ASP A 49 7.74 -10.21 0.49
N ALA A 50 6.42 -10.15 0.56
CA ALA A 50 5.68 -10.22 1.80
C ALA A 50 5.63 -11.68 2.23
N ASP A 51 5.77 -11.94 3.53
CA ASP A 51 5.66 -13.30 3.99
C ASP A 51 4.30 -13.91 3.60
N PRO A 52 4.21 -15.24 3.41
CA PRO A 52 3.00 -15.87 2.93
C PRO A 52 1.75 -15.61 3.78
N GLN A 53 1.91 -15.28 5.07
CA GLN A 53 0.81 -15.00 5.98
C GLN A 53 0.30 -13.57 5.79
N GLN A 54 1.19 -12.57 5.78
CA GLN A 54 0.84 -11.18 5.47
C GLN A 54 0.11 -11.05 4.15
N ARG A 55 0.56 -11.80 3.13
CA ARG A 55 -0.11 -11.85 1.84
C ARG A 55 -1.53 -12.40 1.94
N ARG A 56 -1.74 -13.51 2.66
CA ARG A 56 -3.08 -14.09 2.84
C ARG A 56 -4.01 -13.13 3.56
N ASP A 57 -3.49 -12.39 4.53
CA ASP A 57 -4.27 -11.41 5.28
C ASP A 57 -4.66 -10.23 4.38
N LEU A 58 -3.76 -9.78 3.50
CA LEU A 58 -4.06 -8.77 2.47
C LEU A 58 -5.06 -9.27 1.43
N GLU A 59 -4.91 -10.48 0.91
CA GLU A 59 -5.82 -11.08 -0.08
C GLU A 59 -7.24 -11.28 0.46
N ARG A 60 -7.39 -11.44 1.78
CA ARG A 60 -8.70 -11.58 2.46
C ARG A 60 -9.29 -10.25 2.89
N ALA A 61 -8.53 -9.17 2.83
CA ALA A 61 -8.98 -7.85 3.27
C ALA A 61 -10.02 -7.27 2.31
N THR A 62 -10.93 -6.47 2.84
CA THR A 62 -11.84 -5.63 2.03
C THR A 62 -11.37 -4.19 1.95
N SER A 63 -10.61 -3.73 2.95
CA SER A 63 -10.03 -2.40 3.00
C SER A 63 -8.76 -2.39 3.83
N TYR A 64 -7.92 -1.39 3.58
CA TYR A 64 -6.68 -1.17 4.32
C TYR A 64 -6.41 0.33 4.46
N ARG A 65 -5.56 0.68 5.42
CA ARG A 65 -4.89 1.98 5.48
C ARG A 65 -3.41 1.75 5.72
N TYR A 66 -2.57 2.70 5.34
CA TYR A 66 -1.15 2.58 5.60
C TYR A 66 -0.48 3.91 5.87
N GLU A 67 0.65 3.83 6.55
CA GLU A 67 1.57 4.93 6.78
C GLU A 67 2.94 4.55 6.23
N LEU A 68 3.45 5.34 5.29
CA LEU A 68 4.73 5.15 4.65
C LEU A 68 5.77 6.04 5.30
N TYR A 69 6.89 5.45 5.72
CA TYR A 69 8.01 6.12 6.34
C TYR A 69 9.29 5.94 5.52
N ARG A 70 10.21 6.89 5.68
CA ARG A 70 11.60 6.81 5.24
C ARG A 70 12.47 7.41 6.32
N GLU A 71 13.47 6.67 6.79
CA GLU A 71 14.40 7.12 7.85
C GLU A 71 13.62 7.71 9.04
N ASP A 72 12.58 6.99 9.49
CA ASP A 72 11.64 7.37 10.57
C ASP A 72 10.76 8.61 10.29
N ALA A 73 10.92 9.29 9.15
CA ALA A 73 10.04 10.38 8.74
C ALA A 73 8.79 9.85 8.03
N LEU A 74 7.61 10.22 8.54
CA LEU A 74 6.34 9.93 7.88
C LEU A 74 6.28 10.68 6.53
N LEU A 75 6.32 9.95 5.43
CA LEU A 75 6.18 10.49 4.08
C LEU A 75 4.70 10.65 3.70
N TYR A 76 3.88 9.68 4.07
CA TYR A 76 2.49 9.64 3.65
C TYR A 76 1.63 8.80 4.59
N SER A 77 0.44 9.28 4.90
CA SER A 77 -0.59 8.51 5.61
C SER A 77 -1.84 8.45 4.73
N SER A 78 -2.26 7.23 4.39
CA SER A 78 -3.38 7.01 3.49
C SER A 78 -4.71 7.16 4.22
N PRO A 79 -5.78 7.64 3.53
CA PRO A 79 -7.14 7.37 4.00
C PRO A 79 -7.41 5.85 4.00
N ARG A 80 -8.58 5.44 4.48
CA ARG A 80 -9.04 4.07 4.29
C ARG A 80 -9.28 3.84 2.79
N LEU A 81 -8.63 2.82 2.25
CA LEU A 81 -8.72 2.41 0.86
C LEU A 81 -9.50 1.11 0.76
N ALA A 82 -10.47 1.04 -0.13
CA ALA A 82 -11.11 -0.22 -0.51
C ALA A 82 -10.12 -1.04 -1.34
N LEU A 83 -9.84 -2.28 -0.91
CA LEU A 83 -8.94 -3.16 -1.64
C LEU A 83 -9.59 -3.52 -2.97
N SER A 84 -8.87 -3.29 -4.06
CA SER A 84 -9.33 -3.56 -5.43
C SER A 84 -8.58 -4.72 -6.06
N GLU A 85 -7.27 -4.80 -5.86
CA GLU A 85 -6.41 -5.80 -6.48
C GLU A 85 -5.18 -6.11 -5.62
N THR A 86 -4.75 -7.37 -5.63
CA THR A 86 -3.44 -7.82 -5.13
C THR A 86 -2.77 -8.65 -6.21
N ARG A 87 -1.53 -8.31 -6.59
CA ARG A 87 -0.76 -9.04 -7.62
C ARG A 87 0.71 -9.13 -7.28
N ARG A 88 1.41 -10.09 -7.89
CA ARG A 88 2.88 -10.17 -7.82
C ARG A 88 3.50 -9.41 -9.00
N ALA A 89 4.53 -8.63 -8.71
CA ALA A 89 5.46 -8.17 -9.72
C ALA A 89 6.44 -9.29 -10.10
N GLY A 90 7.09 -9.16 -11.26
CA GLY A 90 7.99 -10.18 -11.80
C GLY A 90 9.24 -10.45 -10.95
N ASP A 91 9.56 -9.57 -10.01
CA ASP A 91 10.65 -9.69 -9.03
C ASP A 91 10.20 -10.30 -7.68
N GLY A 92 8.94 -10.72 -7.57
CA GLY A 92 8.35 -11.26 -6.34
C GLY A 92 7.72 -10.21 -5.42
N ALA A 93 7.85 -8.91 -5.71
CA ALA A 93 7.22 -7.86 -4.91
C ALA A 93 5.69 -7.97 -4.93
N LEU A 94 5.05 -7.68 -3.80
CA LEU A 94 3.59 -7.67 -3.69
C LEU A 94 3.06 -6.28 -4.01
N VAL A 95 2.21 -6.16 -5.02
CA VAL A 95 1.52 -4.93 -5.37
C VAL A 95 0.08 -5.00 -4.88
N VAL A 96 -0.32 -4.03 -4.08
CA VAL A 96 -1.67 -3.86 -3.54
C VAL A 96 -2.25 -2.58 -4.12
N ALA A 97 -3.42 -2.67 -4.73
CA ALA A 97 -4.13 -1.51 -5.27
C ALA A 97 -5.43 -1.27 -4.52
N GLY A 98 -5.70 -0.02 -4.15
CA GLY A 98 -6.98 0.35 -3.53
C GLY A 98 -7.41 1.77 -3.87
N CYS A 99 -8.71 1.99 -3.94
CA CYS A 99 -9.29 3.31 -4.18
C CYS A 99 -9.80 3.93 -2.86
N PRO A 100 -9.76 5.26 -2.71
CA PRO A 100 -10.49 5.93 -1.64
C PRO A 100 -11.99 5.57 -1.74
N GLY A 101 -12.56 5.12 -0.63
CA GLY A 101 -14.00 4.88 -0.49
C GLY A 101 -14.79 6.16 -0.25
#